data_AF-D3YDD1-F1
#
_entry.id   AF-D3YDD1-F1
#
_cell.length_a   1.000
_cell.length_b   1.000
_cell.length_c   1.000
_cell.angle_alpha   90.00
_cell.angle_beta   90.00
_cell.angle_gamma   90.00
#
_symmetry.space_group_name_H-M   'P 1'
#
loop_
_entity.id
_entity.type
_entity.pdbx_description
1 polymer ?
#
loop_
_entity_poly.entity_id
_entity_poly.type
_entity_poly.pdbx_seq_one_letter_code
_entity_poly.pdbx_strand_id
1 'polypeptide(L)'
;MNISIFLIGFVFFLGGVSVWLLPTFKLGIYLLEWDFLSLKFNFYFNSVLFSFILFWVTFSVLIFSTYYLNSELNFNYYCFVLLIFVGSMFSLNFSNSIFTMLLSWDLLGISS
;
A
#
# COMPACT_ATOMS: atom_id res chain seq x y z
N MET A 1 19.65 -10.18 -9.20
CA MET A 1 18.31 -9.72 -8.76
C MET A 1 17.44 -9.61 -10.00
N ASN A 2 16.26 -10.23 -10.03
CA ASN A 2 15.36 -10.05 -11.16
C ASN A 2 15.06 -8.56 -11.37
N ILE A 3 15.07 -8.09 -12.61
CA ILE A 3 14.77 -6.70 -12.99
C ILE A 3 13.43 -6.24 -12.38
N SER A 4 12.45 -7.15 -12.29
CA SER A 4 11.16 -6.89 -11.65
C SER A 4 11.30 -6.41 -10.21
N ILE A 5 12.19 -7.01 -9.42
CA ILE A 5 12.35 -6.68 -8.00
C ILE A 5 13.04 -5.33 -7.84
N PHE A 6 14.03 -5.05 -8.69
CA PHE A 6 14.68 -3.75 -8.72
C PHE A 6 13.67 -2.64 -9.06
N LEU A 7 12.81 -2.87 -10.05
CA LEU A 7 11.74 -1.94 -10.42
C LEU A 7 10.73 -1.75 -9.29
N ILE A 8 10.30 -2.83 -8.62
CA ILE A 8 9.41 -2.74 -7.46
C ILE A 8 10.08 -1.94 -6.34
N GLY A 9 11.32 -2.26 -5.97
CA GLY A 9 12.06 -1.53 -4.93
C GLY A 9 12.22 -0.04 -5.27
N PHE A 10 12.48 0.29 -6.54
CA PHE A 10 12.59 1.67 -7.00
C PHE A 10 11.25 2.43 -6.88
N VAL A 11 10.12 1.80 -7.24
CA VAL A 11 8.79 2.39 -7.06
C VAL A 11 8.48 2.61 -5.59
N PHE A 12 8.82 1.67 -4.71
CA PHE A 12 8.64 1.83 -3.26
C PHE A 12 9.46 2.98 -2.69
N PHE A 13 10.70 3.13 -3.14
CA PHE A 13 11.57 4.23 -2.74
C PHE A 13 11.02 5.58 -3.19
N LEU A 14 10.62 5.71 -4.46
CA LEU A 14 9.98 6.92 -4.99
C LEU A 14 8.66 7.24 -4.28
N GLY A 15 7.86 6.21 -3.96
CA GLY A 15 6.63 6.33 -3.18
C GLY A 15 6.87 6.84 -1.76
N GLY A 16 7.88 6.31 -1.07
CA GLY A 16 8.26 6.81 0.26
C GLY A 16 8.69 8.29 0.24
N VAL A 17 9.46 8.70 -0.77
CA VAL A 17 9.88 10.09 -0.95
C VAL A 17 8.68 11.00 -1.23
N SER A 18 7.73 10.58 -2.08
CA SER A 18 6.55 11.41 -2.39
C SER A 18 5.66 11.61 -1.18
N VAL A 19 5.44 10.57 -0.36
CA VAL A 19 4.68 10.65 0.90
C VAL A 19 5.31 11.64 1.87
N TRP A 20 6.65 11.68 1.94
CA TRP A 20 7.37 12.61 2.84
C TRP A 20 7.21 14.08 2.45
N LEU A 21 6.97 14.38 1.16
CA LEU A 21 6.76 15.74 0.65
C LEU A 21 5.31 16.22 0.76
N LEU A 22 4.35 15.31 0.96
CA LEU A 22 2.91 15.63 1.02
C LEU A 22 2.32 16.11 2.37
N PRO A 23 3.01 16.16 3.53
CA PRO A 23 2.32 16.31 4.81
C PRO A 23 1.74 17.71 5.09
N THR A 24 1.75 18.64 4.13
CA THR A 24 1.32 20.03 4.35
C THR A 24 -0.16 20.30 4.05
N PHE A 25 -0.89 19.38 3.39
CA PHE A 25 -2.27 19.63 2.96
C PHE A 25 -3.27 18.58 3.46
N LYS A 26 -4.42 19.02 3.96
CA LYS A 26 -5.60 18.17 4.17
C LYS A 26 -6.32 18.03 2.84
N LEU A 27 -6.04 16.95 2.11
CA LEU A 27 -6.72 16.62 0.85
C LEU A 27 -7.80 15.56 1.10
N GLY A 28 -8.96 15.75 0.50
CA GLY A 28 -10.05 14.77 0.48
C GLY A 28 -10.44 14.49 -0.96
N ILE A 29 -10.43 13.22 -1.36
CA ILE A 29 -10.88 12.78 -2.69
C ILE A 29 -12.21 12.05 -2.50
N TYR A 30 -13.27 12.60 -3.08
CA TYR A 30 -14.62 12.03 -3.05
C TYR A 30 -14.97 11.57 -4.46
N LEU A 31 -14.92 10.26 -4.68
CA LEU A 31 -15.33 9.62 -5.93
C LEU A 31 -16.63 8.87 -5.68
N LEU A 32 -17.62 9.05 -6.57
CA LEU A 32 -18.91 8.37 -6.50
C LEU A 32 -19.63 8.63 -5.16
N GLU A 33 -20.53 9.62 -5.13
CA GLU A 33 -21.43 9.83 -3.99
C GLU A 33 -22.81 9.28 -4.34
N TRP A 34 -23.00 7.96 -4.20
CA TRP A 34 -24.31 7.34 -4.12
C TRP A 34 -24.63 7.00 -2.66
N ASP A 35 -25.92 6.97 -2.31
CA ASP A 35 -26.38 6.76 -0.92
C ASP A 35 -25.80 5.49 -0.28
N PHE A 36 -25.53 4.44 -1.07
CA PHE A 36 -24.89 3.20 -0.61
C PHE A 36 -23.40 3.10 -0.94
N LEU A 37 -22.99 3.64 -2.09
CA LEU A 37 -21.63 3.49 -2.63
C LEU A 37 -20.95 4.85 -2.58
N SER A 38 -20.13 5.04 -1.55
CA SER A 38 -19.33 6.26 -1.37
C SER A 38 -17.85 5.93 -1.29
N LEU A 39 -17.05 6.32 -2.29
CA LEU A 39 -15.59 6.17 -2.24
C LEU A 39 -14.96 7.48 -1.75
N LYS A 40 -14.69 7.55 -0.44
CA LYS A 40 -14.17 8.75 0.23
C LYS A 40 -12.78 8.46 0.79
N PHE A 41 -11.76 9.17 0.31
CA PHE A 41 -10.40 9.10 0.82
C PHE A 41 -9.98 10.41 1.47
N ASN A 42 -9.45 10.34 2.68
CA ASN A 42 -8.96 11.51 3.43
C ASN A 42 -7.47 11.36 3.78
N PHE A 43 -6.68 12.35 3.39
CA PHE A 43 -5.26 12.44 3.71
C PHE A 43 -5.07 13.28 4.98
N TYR A 44 -4.96 12.61 6.12
CA TYR A 44 -4.60 13.20 7.40
C TYR A 44 -3.10 13.05 7.64
N PHE A 45 -2.50 13.96 8.40
CA PHE A 45 -1.07 13.87 8.74
C PHE A 45 -0.71 12.54 9.41
N ASN A 46 -1.57 12.03 10.30
CA ASN A 46 -1.36 10.74 10.96
C ASN A 46 -1.39 9.57 9.96
N SER A 47 -2.34 9.57 9.02
CA SER A 47 -2.40 8.51 8.02
C SER A 47 -1.21 8.60 7.07
N VAL A 48 -0.76 9.80 6.70
CA VAL A 48 0.48 10.00 5.90
C VAL A 48 1.72 9.49 6.63
N LEU A 49 1.88 9.80 7.93
CA LEU A 49 3.01 9.28 8.72
C LEU A 49 3.00 7.75 8.83
N PHE A 50 1.83 7.15 9.09
CA PHE A 50 1.70 5.69 9.11
C PHE A 50 2.09 5.08 7.75
N SER A 51 1.63 5.72 6.67
CA SER A 51 1.91 5.28 5.31
C SER A 51 3.42 5.28 4.99
N PHE A 52 4.16 6.27 5.51
CA PHE A 52 5.63 6.32 5.37
C PHE A 52 6.32 5.17 6.09
N ILE A 53 5.93 4.89 7.35
CA ILE A 53 6.47 3.77 8.11
C ILE A 53 6.19 2.45 7.39
N LEU A 54 4.99 2.29 6.84
CA LEU A 54 4.60 1.10 6.11
C LEU A 54 5.47 0.89 4.86
N PHE A 55 5.73 1.95 4.08
CA PHE A 55 6.67 1.87 2.94
C PHE A 55 8.08 1.46 3.37
N TRP A 56 8.57 1.99 4.48
CA TRP A 56 9.92 1.66 4.98
C TRP A 56 10.03 0.18 5.37
N VAL A 57 9.07 -0.32 6.15
CA VAL A 57 9.04 -1.71 6.59
C VAL A 57 8.91 -2.65 5.39
N THR A 58 8.00 -2.37 4.47
CA THR A 58 7.76 -3.22 3.29
C THR A 58 8.95 -3.26 2.35
N PHE A 59 9.68 -2.15 2.19
CA PHE A 59 10.95 -2.14 1.46
C PHE A 59 12.00 -3.05 2.09
N SER A 60 12.14 -3.04 3.43
CA SER A 60 13.05 -3.95 4.12
C SER A 60 12.67 -5.43 3.95
N VAL A 61 11.37 -5.73 4.00
CA VAL A 61 10.84 -7.09 3.78
C VAL A 61 11.08 -7.54 2.34
N LEU A 62 10.87 -6.67 1.35
CA LEU A 62 11.15 -6.97 -0.05
C LEU A 62 12.61 -7.34 -0.27
N ILE A 63 13.56 -6.55 0.26
CA ILE A 63 14.99 -6.87 0.17
C ILE A 63 15.26 -8.22 0.84
N PHE A 64 14.78 -8.43 2.05
CA PHE A 64 15.01 -9.68 2.78
C PHE A 64 14.44 -10.90 2.05
N SER A 65 13.25 -10.78 1.48
CA SER A 65 12.59 -11.87 0.73
C SER A 65 13.40 -12.33 -0.48
N THR A 66 14.17 -11.44 -1.14
CA THR A 66 15.04 -11.83 -2.25
C THR A 66 16.15 -12.79 -1.85
N TYR A 67 16.64 -12.64 -0.61
CA TYR A 67 17.64 -13.52 -0.05
C TYR A 67 17.00 -14.79 0.51
N TYR A 68 15.86 -14.66 1.19
CA TYR A 68 15.19 -15.77 1.87
C TYR A 68 14.55 -16.79 0.91
N LEU A 69 13.87 -16.32 -0.14
CA LEU A 69 13.19 -17.17 -1.14
C LEU A 69 14.00 -17.34 -2.42
N ASN A 70 15.33 -17.23 -2.32
CA ASN A 70 16.19 -17.38 -3.48
C ASN A 70 16.04 -18.80 -4.04
N SER A 71 15.87 -18.92 -5.37
CA SER A 71 15.62 -20.16 -6.15
C SER A 71 14.19 -20.74 -6.16
N GLU A 72 13.23 -20.13 -5.48
CA GLU A 72 11.83 -20.59 -5.56
C GLU A 72 11.13 -20.14 -6.86
N LEU A 73 10.44 -21.06 -7.53
CA LEU A 73 9.73 -20.79 -8.79
C LEU A 73 8.58 -19.78 -8.63
N ASN A 74 7.93 -19.78 -7.46
CA ASN A 74 6.75 -18.94 -7.18
C ASN A 74 7.10 -17.59 -6.54
N PHE A 75 8.35 -17.16 -6.60
CA PHE A 75 8.79 -15.90 -5.99
C PHE A 75 8.03 -14.67 -6.51
N ASN A 76 7.71 -14.63 -7.81
CA ASN A 76 6.97 -13.51 -8.40
C ASN A 76 5.51 -13.46 -7.90
N TYR A 77 4.89 -14.61 -7.65
CA TYR A 77 3.55 -14.69 -7.08
C TYR A 77 3.55 -14.15 -5.64
N TYR A 78 4.55 -14.53 -4.84
CA TYR A 78 4.74 -13.98 -3.50
C TYR A 78 4.85 -12.45 -3.52
N CYS A 79 5.69 -11.90 -4.40
CA CYS A 79 5.83 -10.45 -4.54
C CYS A 79 4.49 -9.79 -4.91
N PHE A 80 3.71 -10.39 -5.82
CA PHE A 80 2.41 -9.87 -6.21
C PHE A 80 1.41 -9.85 -5.05
N VAL A 81 1.33 -10.94 -4.27
CA VAL A 81 0.45 -11.00 -3.09
C VAL A 81 0.88 -9.98 -2.03
N LEU A 82 2.19 -9.83 -1.81
CA LEU A 82 2.72 -8.81 -0.90
C LEU A 82 2.32 -7.40 -1.33
N LEU A 83 2.38 -7.10 -2.64
CA LEU A 83 1.94 -5.80 -3.16
C LEU A 83 0.44 -5.57 -2.95
N ILE A 84 -0.40 -6.60 -3.10
CA ILE A 84 -1.83 -6.50 -2.82
C ILE A 84 -2.07 -6.20 -1.33
N PHE A 85 -1.40 -6.93 -0.44
CA PHE A 85 -1.49 -6.73 1.01
C PHE A 85 -1.10 -5.29 1.42
N VAL A 86 -0.01 -4.79 0.86
CA VAL A 86 0.46 -3.43 1.12
C VAL A 86 -0.52 -2.39 0.56
N GLY A 87 -1.03 -2.61 -0.65
CA GLY A 87 -2.01 -1.72 -1.28
C GLY A 87 -3.33 -1.64 -0.51
N SER A 88 -3.83 -2.78 -0.01
CA SER A 88 -5.06 -2.82 0.78
C SER A 88 -4.89 -2.17 2.16
N MET A 89 -3.70 -2.28 2.78
CA MET A 89 -3.36 -1.54 4.00
C MET A 89 -3.37 -0.02 3.77
N PHE A 90 -2.82 0.45 2.65
CA PHE A 90 -2.87 1.88 2.31
C PHE A 90 -4.31 2.35 2.11
N SER A 91 -5.10 1.60 1.34
CA SER A 91 -6.51 1.93 1.09
C SER A 91 -7.30 2.04 2.39
N LEU A 92 -7.08 1.12 3.33
CA LEU A 92 -7.75 1.15 4.63
C LEU A 92 -7.36 2.38 5.45
N ASN A 93 -6.08 2.72 5.51
CA ASN A 93 -5.57 3.87 6.26
C ASN A 93 -6.08 5.23 5.72
N PHE A 94 -6.40 5.32 4.42
CA PHE A 94 -6.97 6.54 3.82
C PHE A 94 -8.50 6.52 3.72
N SER A 95 -9.15 5.38 3.98
CA SER A 95 -10.60 5.23 3.86
C SER A 95 -11.36 6.10 4.86
N ASN A 96 -12.42 6.76 4.40
CA ASN A 96 -13.28 7.61 5.24
C ASN A 96 -14.76 7.19 5.23
N SER A 97 -15.15 6.26 4.35
CA SER A 97 -16.51 5.69 4.35
C SER A 97 -16.49 4.23 4.82
N ILE A 98 -17.60 3.77 5.40
CA ILE A 98 -17.73 2.40 5.88
C ILE A 98 -17.57 1.40 4.72
N PHE A 99 -18.11 1.73 3.54
CA PHE A 99 -17.97 0.87 2.36
C PHE A 99 -16.52 0.73 1.89
N THR A 100 -15.76 1.84 1.80
CA THR A 100 -14.33 1.77 1.42
C THR A 100 -13.50 1.01 2.44
N MET A 101 -13.83 1.19 3.73
CA MET A 101 -13.17 0.47 4.82
C MET A 101 -13.42 -1.04 4.71
N LEU A 102 -14.68 -1.48 4.52
CA LEU A 102 -15.04 -2.90 4.38
C LEU A 102 -14.37 -3.54 3.16
N LEU A 103 -14.39 -2.88 2.00
CA LEU A 103 -13.74 -3.38 0.79
C LEU A 103 -12.23 -3.58 1.01
N SER A 104 -11.57 -2.59 1.62
CA SER A 104 -10.14 -2.66 1.91
C SER A 104 -9.83 -3.75 2.95
N TRP A 105 -10.72 -3.94 3.92
CA TRP A 105 -10.61 -4.97 4.95
C TRP A 105 -10.73 -6.38 4.37
N ASP A 106 -11.68 -6.62 3.47
CA ASP A 106 -11.85 -7.93 2.83
C ASP A 106 -10.64 -8.28 1.94
N LEU A 107 -10.11 -7.30 1.21
CA LEU A 107 -8.88 -7.48 0.43
C LEU A 107 -7.68 -7.81 1.32
N LEU A 108 -7.56 -7.14 2.47
CA LEU A 108 -6.53 -7.45 3.47
C LEU A 108 -6.63 -8.90 3.92
N GLY A 109 -7.82 -9.35 4.30
CA GLY A 109 -8.07 -10.71 4.79
C GLY A 109 -7.84 -11.80 3.75
N ILE A 110 -8.05 -11.52 2.46
CA ILE A 110 -7.75 -12.49 1.38
C ILE A 110 -6.24 -12.56 1.09
N SER A 111 -5.53 -11.44 1.29
CA SER A 111 -4.10 -11.35 1.01
C SER A 111 -3.19 -11.81 2.15
N SER A 112 -3.74 -11.97 3.36
CA SER A 112 -3.04 -12.48 4.54
C SER A 112 -2.93 -14.01 4.53
#